data_AF-A0AAD5TPN5-F1
#
_entry.id   AF-A0AAD5TPN5-F1
#
_cell.length_a   1.000
_cell.length_b   1.000
_cell.length_c   1.000
_cell.angle_alpha   90.00
_cell.angle_beta   90.00
_cell.angle_gamma   90.00
#
_symmetry.space_group_name_H-M   'P 1'
#
loop_
_entity.id
_entity.type
_entity.pdbx_description
1 polymer ?
#
loop_
_entity_poly.entity_id
_entity_poly.type
_entity_poly.pdbx_seq_one_letter_code
_entity_poly.pdbx_strand_id
1 'polypeptide(L)'
;MPISQSARNSILSLVVGLLLFACTAVVASPQKAPDVNPYMPPANDIAPPPNIDCMVSWSDYSCCASNMKTSTGSVLVTASGNGKQCPISLSRKEYCIVGDKDCSGSAASSKIPGEHLGIALAGVVVALFASLAT
;
A
#
# COMPACT_ATOMS: atom_id res chain seq x y z
N MET A 1 -35.64 -10.12 69.01
CA MET A 1 -34.63 -9.25 69.66
C MET A 1 -34.18 -8.22 68.62
N PRO A 2 -34.66 -6.96 68.67
CA PRO A 2 -34.29 -5.95 67.69
C PRO A 2 -32.86 -5.45 67.96
N ILE A 3 -31.98 -5.66 66.99
CA ILE A 3 -30.59 -5.22 67.04
C ILE A 3 -30.61 -3.68 66.94
N SER A 4 -30.13 -3.00 67.99
CA SER A 4 -30.08 -1.53 68.09
C SER A 4 -29.46 -0.91 66.83
N GLN A 5 -30.13 0.08 66.21
CA GLN A 5 -29.67 0.75 64.98
C GLN A 5 -28.26 1.34 65.11
N SER A 6 -27.84 1.66 66.33
CA SER A 6 -26.48 2.11 66.65
C SER A 6 -25.41 1.08 66.28
N ALA A 7 -25.70 -0.23 66.44
CA ALA A 7 -24.76 -1.29 66.11
C ALA A 7 -24.63 -1.50 64.59
N ARG A 8 -25.71 -1.29 63.83
CA ARG A 8 -25.70 -1.39 62.37
C ARG A 8 -24.84 -0.31 61.72
N ASN A 9 -24.92 0.93 62.21
CA ASN A 9 -24.12 2.04 61.67
C ASN A 9 -22.63 1.89 62.02
N SER A 10 -22.30 1.40 63.22
CA SER A 10 -20.90 1.12 63.58
C SER A 10 -20.27 0.00 62.74
N ILE A 11 -21.02 -1.07 62.44
CA ILE A 11 -20.53 -2.16 61.59
C ILE A 11 -20.36 -1.67 60.14
N LEU A 12 -21.28 -0.85 59.64
CA LEU A 12 -21.19 -0.30 58.28
C LEU A 12 -19.97 0.63 58.14
N SER A 13 -19.69 1.47 59.14
CA SER A 13 -18.48 2.32 59.15
C SER A 13 -17.18 1.52 59.22
N LEU A 14 -17.14 0.42 59.98
CA LEU A 14 -15.97 -0.46 60.04
C LEU A 14 -15.73 -1.18 58.70
N VAL A 15 -16.78 -1.67 58.05
CA VAL A 15 -16.66 -2.37 56.75
C VAL A 15 -16.28 -1.41 55.63
N VAL A 16 -16.87 -0.20 55.59
CA VAL A 16 -16.50 0.84 54.62
C VAL A 16 -15.05 1.30 54.85
N GLY A 17 -14.64 1.48 56.11
CA GLY A 17 -13.26 1.81 56.45
C GLY A 17 -12.28 0.73 56.02
N LEU A 18 -12.58 -0.54 56.27
CA LEU A 18 -11.74 -1.68 55.87
C LEU A 18 -11.63 -1.81 54.34
N LEU A 19 -12.73 -1.62 53.61
CA LEU A 19 -12.75 -1.66 52.15
C LEU A 19 -11.96 -0.50 51.52
N LEU A 20 -12.07 0.71 52.08
CA LEU A 20 -11.29 1.86 51.63
C LEU A 20 -9.79 1.69 51.93
N PHE A 21 -9.43 1.14 53.08
CA PHE A 21 -8.04 0.88 53.46
C PHE A 21 -7.39 -0.22 52.60
N ALA A 22 -8.16 -1.25 52.23
CA ALA A 22 -7.70 -2.31 51.35
C ALA A 22 -7.46 -1.83 49.91
N CYS A 23 -8.25 -0.87 49.41
CA CYS A 23 -8.06 -0.31 48.07
C CYS A 23 -6.76 0.49 47.92
N THR A 24 -6.30 1.19 48.97
CA THR A 24 -5.08 2.02 48.90
C THR A 24 -3.79 1.23 49.00
N ALA A 25 -3.82 -0.01 49.49
CA ALA A 25 -2.62 -0.84 49.68
C ALA A 25 -2.17 -1.61 48.42
N VAL A 26 -2.98 -1.63 47.35
CA VAL A 26 -2.70 -2.44 46.15
C VAL A 26 -1.77 -1.74 45.13
N VAL A 27 -1.46 -0.45 45.30
CA VAL A 27 -0.79 0.34 44.23
C VAL A 27 0.74 0.43 44.32
N ALA A 28 1.39 -0.25 45.28
CA ALA A 28 2.85 -0.22 45.43
C ALA A 28 3.47 -1.62 45.41
N SER A 29 3.07 -2.47 44.47
CA SER A 29 3.97 -3.52 44.03
C SER A 29 5.15 -2.85 43.31
N PRO A 30 6.41 -3.18 43.66
CA PRO A 30 7.54 -2.86 42.79
C PRO A 30 7.33 -3.68 41.52
N GLN A 31 6.73 -3.05 40.51
CA GLN A 31 6.77 -3.61 39.17
C GLN A 31 8.24 -3.59 38.78
N LYS A 32 8.87 -4.78 38.82
CA LYS A 32 10.12 -4.96 38.11
C LYS A 32 9.89 -4.43 36.72
N ALA A 33 10.68 -3.42 36.34
CA ALA A 33 10.55 -2.76 35.05
C ALA A 33 10.39 -3.84 33.97
N PRO A 34 9.41 -3.70 33.05
CA PRO A 34 9.41 -4.51 31.83
C PRO A 34 10.77 -4.33 31.19
N ASP A 35 11.49 -5.45 31.07
CA ASP A 35 12.78 -5.50 30.41
C ASP A 35 12.64 -4.85 29.03
N VAL A 36 13.28 -3.70 28.90
CA VAL A 36 13.36 -2.94 27.66
C VAL A 36 14.22 -3.74 26.70
N ASN A 37 13.55 -4.46 25.80
CA ASN A 37 14.12 -5.24 24.71
C ASN A 37 14.99 -6.45 25.12
N PRO A 38 14.38 -7.64 25.31
CA PRO A 38 15.07 -8.89 25.66
C PRO A 38 15.99 -9.47 24.55
N TYR A 39 16.23 -8.75 23.46
CA TYR A 39 17.03 -9.22 22.32
C TYR A 39 18.44 -8.65 22.26
N MET A 40 19.00 -8.15 23.37
CA MET A 40 20.43 -7.84 23.42
C MET A 40 21.18 -9.04 23.99
N PRO A 41 21.71 -9.96 23.15
CA PRO A 41 22.50 -11.09 23.62
C PRO A 41 23.80 -10.62 24.29
N PRO A 42 24.37 -11.40 25.21
CA PRO A 42 25.68 -11.11 25.80
C PRO A 42 26.72 -10.93 24.69
N ALA A 43 27.71 -10.05 24.89
CA ALA A 43 28.65 -9.60 23.86
C ALA A 43 29.47 -10.70 23.16
N ASN A 44 29.44 -11.93 23.69
CA ASN A 44 30.10 -13.10 23.11
C ASN A 44 29.19 -13.93 22.19
N ASP A 45 27.89 -13.64 22.15
CA ASP A 45 26.88 -14.27 21.28
C ASP A 45 26.35 -13.25 20.27
N ILE A 46 27.24 -12.53 19.58
CA ILE A 46 26.85 -11.71 18.43
C ILE A 46 26.50 -12.70 17.31
N ALA A 47 25.23 -13.07 17.26
CA ALA A 47 24.70 -13.84 16.15
C ALA A 47 25.09 -13.12 14.84
N PRO A 48 25.60 -13.85 13.84
CA PRO A 48 25.87 -13.26 12.54
C PRO A 48 24.62 -12.53 12.02
N PRO A 49 24.78 -11.38 11.34
CA PRO A 49 23.64 -10.66 10.80
C PRO A 49 22.83 -11.60 9.88
N PRO A 50 21.49 -11.50 9.89
CA PRO A 50 20.67 -12.34 9.05
C PRO A 50 21.01 -12.13 7.57
N ASN A 51 20.98 -13.21 6.80
CA ASN A 51 21.14 -13.15 5.35
C ASN A 51 19.83 -12.64 4.75
N ILE A 52 19.88 -11.50 4.07
CA ILE A 52 18.71 -10.88 3.42
C ILE A 52 19.03 -10.72 1.95
N ASP A 53 18.21 -11.33 1.10
CA ASP A 53 18.29 -11.15 -0.34
C ASP A 53 17.77 -9.76 -0.73
N CYS A 54 18.35 -9.19 -1.77
CA CYS A 54 17.84 -7.95 -2.33
C CYS A 54 16.40 -8.10 -2.84
N MET A 55 15.55 -7.13 -2.52
CA MET A 55 14.20 -7.03 -3.04
C MET A 55 14.07 -5.79 -3.92
N VAL A 56 13.60 -5.99 -5.15
CA VAL A 56 13.35 -4.92 -6.13
C VAL A 56 11.86 -4.82 -6.40
N SER A 57 11.33 -3.60 -6.32
CA SER A 57 9.98 -3.28 -6.80
C SER A 57 10.05 -2.83 -8.24
N TRP A 58 9.19 -3.35 -9.11
CA TRP A 58 9.15 -3.00 -10.53
C TRP A 58 7.96 -2.09 -10.83
N SER A 59 8.16 -1.07 -11.65
CA SER A 59 7.09 -0.23 -12.18
C SER A 59 6.28 -0.95 -13.26
N ASP A 60 5.10 -0.41 -13.55
CA ASP A 60 4.34 -0.82 -14.74
C ASP A 60 5.19 -0.68 -16.00
N TYR A 61 4.95 -1.56 -16.97
CA TYR A 61 5.61 -1.44 -18.26
C TYR A 61 5.18 -0.16 -18.97
N SER A 62 6.15 0.45 -19.64
CA SER A 62 5.89 1.46 -20.65
C SER A 62 4.94 0.92 -21.71
N CYS A 63 4.33 1.83 -22.46
CA CYS A 63 3.73 1.48 -23.73
C CYS A 63 4.77 0.79 -24.65
N CYS A 64 4.24 0.09 -25.64
CA CYS A 64 4.99 -0.59 -26.68
C CYS A 64 5.55 0.40 -27.69
N ALA A 65 6.88 0.45 -27.79
CA ALA A 65 7.63 1.19 -28.80
C ALA A 65 8.52 0.21 -29.55
N SER A 66 8.40 0.14 -30.88
CA SER A 66 9.20 -0.75 -31.71
C SER A 66 9.16 -2.22 -31.25
N ASN A 67 7.96 -2.72 -30.89
CA ASN A 67 7.70 -4.06 -30.35
C ASN A 67 8.37 -4.39 -29.00
N MET A 68 8.85 -3.38 -28.27
CA MET A 68 9.40 -3.55 -26.92
C MET A 68 8.69 -2.66 -25.90
N LYS A 69 8.58 -3.18 -24.69
CA LYS A 69 8.15 -2.45 -23.49
C LYS A 69 9.22 -2.51 -22.42
N THR A 70 9.34 -1.44 -21.63
CA THR A 70 10.39 -1.30 -20.61
C THR A 70 9.74 -1.11 -19.24
N SER A 71 10.28 -1.78 -18.22
CA SER A 71 9.94 -1.56 -16.82
C SER A 71 11.19 -1.19 -16.04
N THR A 72 11.04 -0.26 -15.10
CA THR A 72 12.13 0.23 -14.24
C THR A 72 11.92 -0.26 -12.81
N GLY A 73 13.00 -0.72 -12.19
CA GLY A 73 13.01 -1.20 -10.83
C GLY A 73 13.52 -0.16 -9.85
N SER A 74 13.13 -0.29 -8.59
CA SER A 74 13.75 0.39 -7.44
C SER A 74 14.05 -0.64 -6.34
N VAL A 75 15.21 -0.51 -5.70
CA VAL A 75 15.58 -1.39 -4.59
C VAL A 75 14.75 -1.01 -3.37
N LEU A 76 13.96 -1.95 -2.86
CA LEU A 76 13.18 -1.80 -1.64
C LEU A 76 13.99 -2.24 -0.41
N VAL A 77 14.75 -3.33 -0.56
CA VAL A 77 15.58 -3.89 0.50
C VAL A 77 16.97 -4.20 -0.08
N THR A 78 18.00 -3.64 0.54
CA THR A 78 19.39 -3.94 0.21
C THR A 78 19.80 -5.29 0.78
N ALA A 79 20.64 -6.03 0.04
CA ALA A 79 21.14 -7.30 0.52
C ALA A 79 22.00 -7.14 1.79
N SER A 80 21.95 -8.12 2.68
CA SER A 80 22.74 -8.18 3.92
C SER A 80 23.32 -9.58 4.13
N GLY A 81 24.47 -9.66 4.80
CA GLY A 81 25.20 -10.91 5.02
C GLY A 81 25.57 -11.58 3.71
N ASN A 82 25.20 -12.85 3.57
CA ASN A 82 25.42 -13.65 2.37
C ASN A 82 24.20 -13.69 1.43
N GLY A 83 23.25 -12.76 1.59
CA GLY A 83 22.09 -12.65 0.70
C GLY A 83 22.47 -12.25 -0.72
N LYS A 84 21.59 -12.56 -1.68
CA LYS A 84 21.78 -12.26 -3.10
C LYS A 84 21.77 -10.77 -3.35
N GLN A 85 22.81 -10.28 -4.02
CA GLN A 85 22.93 -8.87 -4.39
C GLN A 85 21.87 -8.45 -5.41
N CYS A 86 21.51 -7.16 -5.39
CA CYS A 86 20.62 -6.58 -6.39
C CYS A 86 21.24 -6.64 -7.79
N PRO A 87 20.42 -6.77 -8.85
CA PRO A 87 20.91 -6.56 -10.21
C PRO A 87 21.52 -5.16 -10.37
N ILE A 88 22.62 -5.06 -11.13
CA ILE A 88 23.27 -3.77 -11.43
C ILE A 88 22.35 -2.89 -12.29
N SER A 89 21.57 -3.50 -13.18
CA SER A 89 20.58 -2.82 -14.01
C SER A 89 19.18 -3.01 -13.44
N LEU A 90 18.55 -1.92 -13.05
CA LEU A 90 17.14 -1.85 -12.67
C LEU A 90 16.27 -1.46 -13.86
N SER A 91 16.60 -1.96 -15.05
CA SER A 91 15.81 -1.78 -16.25
C SER A 91 15.70 -3.11 -16.98
N ARG A 92 14.47 -3.51 -17.29
CA ARG A 92 14.20 -4.71 -18.08
C ARG A 92 13.33 -4.37 -19.28
N LYS A 93 13.65 -5.02 -20.40
CA LYS A 93 12.91 -4.90 -21.66
C LYS A 93 12.33 -6.24 -22.03
N GLU A 94 11.09 -6.22 -22.49
CA GLU A 94 10.37 -7.40 -22.92
C GLU A 94 9.67 -7.13 -24.25
N TYR A 95 9.41 -8.21 -24.98
CA TYR A 95 8.63 -8.13 -26.21
C TYR A 95 7.18 -7.78 -25.89
N CYS A 96 6.59 -6.98 -26.77
CA CYS A 96 5.18 -6.70 -26.76
C CYS A 96 4.37 -7.91 -27.20
N ILE A 97 3.22 -8.12 -26.56
CA ILE A 97 2.21 -9.09 -26.96
C ILE A 97 0.98 -8.39 -27.53
N VAL A 98 0.17 -9.12 -28.28
CA VAL A 98 -1.10 -8.60 -28.81
C VAL A 98 -1.98 -8.15 -27.65
N GLY A 99 -2.37 -6.87 -27.65
CA GLY A 99 -3.17 -6.24 -26.60
C GLY A 99 -2.40 -5.36 -25.61
N ASP A 100 -1.06 -5.29 -25.70
CA ASP A 100 -0.30 -4.24 -25.01
C ASP A 100 -0.60 -2.86 -25.63
N LYS A 101 -0.48 -1.80 -24.83
CA LYS A 101 -0.78 -0.42 -25.24
C LYS A 101 0.35 0.12 -26.11
N ASP A 102 0.08 0.58 -27.33
CA ASP A 102 1.10 1.20 -28.18
C ASP A 102 1.43 2.63 -27.75
N CYS A 103 2.72 3.02 -27.86
CA CYS A 103 3.17 4.38 -27.50
C CYS A 103 2.62 5.49 -28.42
N SER A 104 2.03 5.11 -29.55
CA SER A 104 1.32 6.05 -30.44
C SER A 104 0.05 6.63 -29.79
N GLY A 105 -0.44 6.08 -28.69
CA GLY A 105 -1.66 6.53 -28.01
C GLY A 105 -1.55 7.81 -27.17
N SER A 106 -0.36 8.41 -27.03
CA SER A 106 -0.16 9.68 -26.30
C SER A 106 -0.01 10.90 -27.22
N ALA A 107 -0.06 10.72 -28.54
CA ALA A 107 -0.20 11.79 -29.51
C ALA A 107 -1.45 11.51 -30.34
N ALA A 108 -2.56 12.09 -29.92
CA ALA A 108 -3.91 11.83 -30.38
C ALA A 108 -4.43 10.43 -29.97
N SER A 109 -5.22 10.42 -28.90
CA SER A 109 -6.49 9.69 -28.99
C SER A 109 -7.02 9.95 -30.39
N SER A 110 -7.03 8.93 -31.24
CA SER A 110 -7.77 8.96 -32.48
C SER A 110 -9.21 9.24 -32.09
N LYS A 111 -9.54 10.53 -32.00
CA LYS A 111 -10.82 11.01 -32.46
C LYS A 111 -10.83 10.59 -33.91
N ILE A 112 -11.27 9.35 -34.17
CA ILE A 112 -12.13 9.14 -35.31
C ILE A 112 -13.33 10.02 -34.95
N PRO A 113 -13.55 11.19 -35.58
CA PRO A 113 -14.86 11.78 -35.53
C PRO A 113 -15.79 10.74 -36.16
N GLY A 114 -16.43 9.95 -35.31
CA GLY A 114 -17.60 9.20 -35.73
C GLY A 114 -18.65 10.23 -36.05
N GLU A 115 -18.66 10.71 -37.30
CA GLU A 115 -19.77 11.37 -38.02
C GLU A 115 -19.36 11.56 -39.49
N HIS A 116 -19.06 10.49 -40.25
CA HIS A 116 -19.18 10.54 -41.72
C HIS A 116 -19.74 9.24 -42.28
N LEU A 117 -20.75 8.69 -41.61
CA LEU A 117 -21.78 7.90 -42.28
C LEU A 117 -22.88 8.89 -42.72
N GLY A 118 -22.54 9.76 -43.67
CA GLY A 118 -23.34 10.94 -43.98
C GLY A 118 -23.06 11.47 -45.38
N ILE A 119 -23.53 10.72 -46.39
CA ILE A 119 -23.99 11.26 -47.68
C ILE A 119 -22.92 12.02 -48.50
N ALA A 120 -21.96 11.30 -49.07
CA ALA A 120 -21.23 11.74 -50.26
C ALA A 120 -22.10 11.62 -51.54
N LEU A 121 -23.37 11.99 -51.47
CA LEU A 121 -24.31 11.96 -52.61
C LEU A 121 -25.04 13.29 -52.84
N ALA A 122 -24.87 14.31 -51.99
CA ALA A 122 -25.50 15.62 -52.22
C ALA A 122 -24.71 16.50 -53.21
N GLY A 123 -23.38 16.37 -53.27
CA GLY A 123 -22.54 17.21 -54.13
C GLY A 123 -22.65 16.94 -55.63
N VAL A 124 -22.96 15.69 -56.02
CA VAL A 124 -23.11 15.32 -57.44
C VAL A 124 -24.47 15.76 -57.98
N VAL A 125 -25.51 15.79 -57.13
CA VAL A 125 -26.87 16.14 -57.54
C VAL A 125 -26.99 17.65 -57.82
N VAL A 126 -26.35 18.50 -57.02
CA VAL A 126 -26.35 19.97 -57.26
C VAL A 126 -25.60 20.34 -58.55
N ALA A 127 -24.54 19.61 -58.91
CA ALA A 127 -23.82 19.84 -60.16
C ALA A 127 -24.61 19.40 -61.41
N LEU A 128 -25.46 18.37 -61.31
CA LEU A 128 -26.30 17.91 -62.42
C LEU A 128 -27.49 18.84 -62.70
N PHE A 129 -28.09 19.44 -61.66
CA PHE A 129 -29.22 20.36 -61.87
C PHE A 129 -28.82 21.76 -62.37
N ALA A 130 -27.56 22.18 -62.19
CA ALA A 130 -27.07 23.44 -62.76
C ALA A 130 -26.85 23.39 -64.28
N SER A 131 -26.86 22.20 -64.90
CA SER A 131 -26.59 22.03 -66.33
C SER A 131 -27.88 21.92 -67.20
N LEU A 132 -29.06 21.93 -66.59
CA LEU A 132 -30.35 21.81 -67.32
C LEU A 132 -31.14 23.12 -67.41
N ALA A 133 -30.57 24.23 -66.92
CA ALA A 133 -31.16 25.56 -67.00
C ALA A 133 -30.23 26.51 -67.78
N THR A 134 -29.95 26.19 -69.04
CA THR A 134 -29.59 27.18 -70.07
C THR A 134 -30.07 26.69 -71.43
#